data_AF-A0A963GTT5-F1
#
_entry.id   AF-A0A963GTT5-F1
#
_cell.length_a   1.000
_cell.length_b   1.000
_cell.length_c   1.000
_cell.angle_alpha   90.00
_cell.angle_beta   90.00
_cell.angle_gamma   90.00
#
_symmetry.space_group_name_H-M   'P 1'
#
loop_
_entity.id
_entity.type
_entity.pdbx_description
1 polymer ?
#
loop_
_entity_poly.entity_id
_entity_poly.type
_entity_poly.pdbx_seq_one_letter_code
_entity_poly.pdbx_strand_id
1 'polypeptide(L)'
;EPVVDGQGHVLYPAGTRANPLDVVSLSEPILFFDARDPDQVAYAERMRVERDDLFTPILVAGSWVELNLKWKRQVFFDQKGELTTKLGVRAVPALVVQEGRALRVTEFAP
;
A
#
# COMPACT_ATOMS: atom_id res chain seq x y z
N GLU A 1 -7.86 -14.75 -20.93
CA GLU A 1 -8.54 -14.69 -22.24
C GLU A 1 -8.03 -13.47 -23.00
N PRO A 2 -8.11 -13.42 -24.34
CA PRO A 2 -7.72 -12.23 -25.08
C PRO A 2 -8.70 -11.08 -24.80
N VAL A 3 -8.21 -9.85 -24.74
CA VAL A 3 -9.06 -8.65 -24.70
C VAL A 3 -9.38 -8.27 -26.13
N VAL A 4 -10.66 -8.14 -26.45
CA VAL A 4 -11.15 -7.76 -27.78
C VAL A 4 -11.91 -6.45 -27.72
N ASP A 5 -11.96 -5.72 -28.83
CA ASP A 5 -12.83 -4.57 -28.99
C ASP A 5 -14.30 -4.98 -29.25
N GLY A 6 -15.19 -4.00 -29.40
CA GLY A 6 -16.61 -4.25 -29.68
C GLY A 6 -16.89 -4.89 -31.05
N GLN A 7 -15.88 -5.01 -31.92
CA GLN A 7 -15.97 -5.64 -33.24
C GLN A 7 -15.32 -7.04 -33.25
N GLY A 8 -14.74 -7.46 -32.13
CA GLY A 8 -14.08 -8.76 -31.99
C GLY A 8 -12.61 -8.77 -32.40
N HIS A 9 -12.00 -7.62 -32.70
CA HIS A 9 -10.56 -7.55 -32.97
C HIS A 9 -9.78 -7.65 -31.66
N VAL A 10 -8.69 -8.42 -31.68
CA VAL A 10 -7.83 -8.61 -30.51
C VAL A 10 -7.04 -7.33 -30.23
N LEU A 11 -7.32 -6.70 -29.09
CA LEU A 11 -6.54 -5.58 -28.54
C LEU A 11 -5.32 -6.09 -27.77
N TYR A 12 -5.49 -7.15 -26.98
CA TYR A 12 -4.41 -7.80 -26.24
C TYR A 12 -4.54 -9.33 -26.31
N PRO A 13 -3.53 -10.05 -26.81
CA PRO A 13 -3.54 -11.50 -26.81
C PRO A 13 -3.66 -12.09 -25.40
N ALA A 14 -4.23 -13.29 -25.29
CA ALA A 14 -4.26 -14.02 -24.03
C ALA A 14 -2.84 -14.27 -23.51
N GLY A 15 -2.61 -14.03 -22.22
CA GLY A 15 -1.29 -14.20 -21.61
C GLY A 15 -0.35 -13.00 -21.78
N THR A 16 -0.83 -11.87 -22.32
CA THR A 16 -0.10 -10.60 -22.29
C THR A 16 0.30 -10.28 -20.84
N ARG A 17 1.61 -10.14 -20.61
CA ARG A 17 2.17 -9.72 -19.32
C ARG A 17 2.50 -8.24 -19.40
N ALA A 18 1.85 -7.45 -18.55
CA ALA A 18 2.15 -6.04 -18.37
C ALA A 18 2.49 -5.79 -16.90
N ASN A 19 3.50 -4.96 -16.65
CA ASN A 19 3.76 -4.45 -15.31
C ASN A 19 3.00 -3.13 -15.16
N PRO A 20 2.07 -3.00 -14.19
CA PRO A 20 1.36 -1.74 -13.95
C PRO A 20 2.29 -0.54 -13.76
N LEU A 21 3.50 -0.78 -13.20
CA LEU A 21 4.52 0.25 -12.98
C LEU A 21 5.14 0.82 -14.27
N ASP A 22 4.81 0.24 -15.43
CA ASP A 22 5.18 0.79 -16.74
C ASP A 22 4.26 1.92 -17.19
N VAL A 23 3.06 2.01 -16.59
CA VAL A 23 1.99 2.92 -17.02
C VAL A 23 1.59 3.87 -15.89
N VAL A 24 1.64 3.41 -14.64
CA VAL A 24 1.30 4.20 -13.45
C VAL A 24 2.33 4.02 -12.36
N SER A 25 2.79 5.13 -11.77
CA SER A 25 3.68 5.10 -10.61
C SER A 25 2.89 5.16 -9.30
N LEU A 26 3.45 4.56 -8.26
CA LEU A 26 3.01 4.76 -6.89
C LEU A 26 3.27 6.22 -6.51
N SER A 27 2.21 6.95 -6.15
CA SER A 27 2.30 8.39 -5.85
C SER A 27 3.08 8.69 -4.57
N GLU A 28 2.96 7.82 -3.56
CA GLU A 28 3.58 7.97 -2.26
C GLU A 28 3.93 6.60 -1.65
N PRO A 29 4.96 6.50 -0.79
CA PRO A 29 5.20 5.30 0.01
C PRO A 29 3.95 4.86 0.77
N ILE A 30 3.72 3.55 0.90
CA ILE A 30 2.62 3.00 1.69
C ILE A 30 3.19 2.42 2.98
N LEU A 31 2.62 2.80 4.12
CA LEU A 31 2.97 2.21 5.41
C LEU A 31 1.81 1.35 5.91
N PHE A 32 2.08 0.05 6.11
CA PHE A 32 1.20 -0.86 6.82
C PHE A 32 1.58 -0.94 8.29
N PHE A 33 0.62 -0.84 9.21
CA PHE A 33 0.87 -0.95 10.66
C PHE A 33 -0.38 -1.38 11.44
N ASP A 34 -0.18 -1.94 12.63
CA ASP A 34 -1.26 -2.29 13.56
C ASP A 34 -1.52 -1.11 14.53
N ALA A 35 -2.72 -0.52 14.47
CA ALA A 35 -3.08 0.60 15.35
C ALA A 35 -3.35 0.18 16.81
N ARG A 36 -3.37 -1.12 17.12
CA ARG A 36 -3.44 -1.63 18.50
C ARG A 36 -2.07 -1.63 19.19
N ASP A 37 -1.00 -1.56 18.40
CA ASP A 37 0.38 -1.56 18.88
C ASP A 37 0.90 -0.12 18.99
N PRO A 38 1.11 0.41 20.20
CA PRO A 38 1.53 1.80 20.39
C PRO A 38 2.92 2.09 19.80
N ASP A 39 3.81 1.10 19.72
CA ASP A 39 5.16 1.29 19.18
C ASP A 39 5.10 1.47 17.65
N GLN A 40 4.20 0.74 16.99
CA GLN A 40 3.93 0.92 15.56
C GLN A 40 3.24 2.24 15.25
N VAL A 41 2.30 2.67 16.10
CA VAL A 41 1.69 4.01 15.98
C VAL A 41 2.76 5.09 16.15
N ALA A 42 3.67 4.95 17.11
CA ALA A 42 4.78 5.88 17.31
C ALA A 42 5.78 5.88 16.14
N TYR A 43 5.97 4.74 15.47
CA TYR A 43 6.75 4.66 14.24
C TYR A 43 6.06 5.44 13.10
N ALA A 44 4.75 5.26 12.92
CA ALA A 44 3.99 5.97 11.90
C ALA A 44 3.97 7.49 12.14
N GLU A 45 3.87 7.94 13.40
CA GLU A 45 3.96 9.36 13.78
C GLU A 45 5.33 9.96 13.46
N ARG A 46 6.43 9.22 13.75
CA ARG A 46 7.79 9.66 13.40
C ARG A 46 7.93 9.81 11.89
N MET A 47 7.48 8.82 11.13
CA MET A 47 7.49 8.86 9.67
C MET A 47 6.66 10.03 9.12
N ARG A 48 5.54 10.37 9.77
CA ARG A 48 4.71 11.53 9.44
C ARG A 48 5.47 12.84 9.52
N VAL A 49 6.24 13.03 10.59
CA VAL A 49 7.08 14.23 10.79
C VAL A 49 8.25 14.24 9.80
N GLU A 50 8.94 13.11 9.63
CA GLU A 50 10.12 13.00 8.77
C GLU A 50 9.81 13.16 7.28
N ARG A 51 8.60 12.77 6.86
CA ARG A 51 8.16 12.77 5.45
C ARG A 51 7.18 13.89 5.13
N ASP A 52 6.90 14.79 6.07
CA ASP A 52 5.87 15.85 5.92
C ASP A 52 4.53 15.31 5.41
N ASP A 53 4.02 14.25 6.07
CA ASP A 53 2.80 13.54 5.70
C ASP A 53 2.81 12.83 4.32
N LEU A 54 3.90 12.86 3.54
CA LEU A 54 3.98 12.27 2.18
C LEU A 54 4.12 10.74 2.19
N PHE A 55 3.09 10.06 2.67
CA PHE A 55 2.92 8.60 2.62
C PHE A 55 1.45 8.23 2.83
N THR A 56 1.03 7.06 2.35
CA THR A 56 -0.31 6.52 2.56
C THR A 56 -0.33 5.57 3.78
N PRO A 57 -0.99 5.93 4.90
CA PRO A 57 -1.15 5.05 6.05
C PRO A 57 -2.28 4.02 5.84
N ILE A 58 -1.96 2.74 6.00
CA ILE A 58 -2.91 1.62 5.92
C ILE A 58 -2.84 0.78 7.19
N LEU A 59 -3.96 0.63 7.88
CA LEU A 59 -4.06 -0.20 9.08
C LEU A 59 -4.34 -1.64 8.73
N VAL A 60 -3.66 -2.58 9.42
CA VAL A 60 -4.00 -4.01 9.34
C VAL A 60 -4.93 -4.45 10.47
N ALA A 61 -4.93 -3.72 11.58
CA ALA A 61 -5.83 -3.91 12.72
C ALA A 61 -5.94 -2.63 13.57
N GLY A 62 -6.91 -2.61 14.48
CA GLY A 62 -7.23 -1.47 15.34
C GLY A 62 -8.24 -0.50 14.73
N SER A 63 -8.46 0.65 15.39
CA SER A 63 -9.45 1.64 14.99
C SER A 63 -8.82 2.76 14.16
N TRP A 64 -9.30 2.95 12.93
CA TRP A 64 -8.92 4.11 12.11
C TRP A 64 -9.54 5.42 12.60
N VAL A 65 -10.63 5.36 13.38
CA VAL A 65 -11.38 6.54 13.82
C VAL A 65 -10.51 7.45 14.70
N GLU A 66 -9.80 6.87 15.67
CA GLU A 66 -8.94 7.64 16.58
C GLU A 66 -7.79 8.32 15.84
N LEU A 67 -7.16 7.60 14.91
CA LEU A 67 -6.05 8.13 14.11
C LEU A 67 -6.52 9.20 13.12
N ASN A 68 -7.67 9.01 12.48
CA ASN A 68 -8.23 10.02 11.56
C ASN A 68 -8.60 11.32 12.30
N LEU A 69 -9.19 11.21 13.50
CA LEU A 69 -9.46 12.38 14.35
C LEU A 69 -8.18 13.09 14.79
N LYS A 70 -7.16 12.32 15.18
CA LYS A 70 -5.87 12.84 15.66
C LYS A 70 -5.07 13.51 14.54
N TRP A 71 -4.95 12.86 13.40
CA TRP A 71 -4.10 13.32 12.29
C TRP A 71 -4.82 14.24 11.32
N LYS A 72 -6.16 14.30 11.36
CA LYS A 72 -6.99 15.09 10.44
C LYS A 72 -6.69 14.80 8.97
N ARG A 73 -6.36 13.54 8.66
CA ARG A 73 -6.04 13.06 7.31
C ARG A 73 -6.57 11.65 7.12
N GLN A 74 -6.76 11.29 5.86
CA GLN A 74 -7.24 9.97 5.49
C GLN A 74 -6.27 8.87 5.97
N VAL A 75 -6.85 7.90 6.67
CA VAL A 75 -6.21 6.64 7.08
C VAL A 75 -7.04 5.51 6.50
N PHE A 76 -6.38 4.57 5.84
CA PHE A 76 -7.02 3.44 5.17
C PHE A 76 -6.94 2.19 6.03
N PHE A 77 -7.68 1.15 5.65
CA PHE A 77 -7.69 -0.13 6.32
C PHE A 77 -7.57 -1.26 5.29
N ASP A 78 -6.66 -2.20 5.52
CA ASP A 78 -6.48 -3.38 4.68
C ASP A 78 -7.54 -4.45 5.03
N GLN A 79 -8.75 -4.25 4.51
CA GLN A 79 -9.86 -5.14 4.79
C GLN A 79 -9.56 -6.55 4.30
N LYS A 80 -9.66 -7.52 5.22
CA LYS A 80 -9.38 -8.95 4.95
C LYS A 80 -7.94 -9.24 4.51
N GLY A 81 -7.00 -8.30 4.67
CA GLY A 81 -5.59 -8.51 4.32
C GLY A 81 -5.33 -8.62 2.82
N GLU A 82 -6.17 -8.01 1.97
CA GLU A 82 -6.06 -8.14 0.52
C GLU A 82 -4.76 -7.52 -0.02
N LEU A 83 -4.42 -6.32 0.45
CA LEU A 83 -3.22 -5.60 -0.01
C LEU A 83 -1.95 -6.25 0.55
N THR A 84 -1.91 -6.55 1.85
CA THR A 84 -0.78 -7.23 2.48
C THR A 84 -0.50 -8.59 1.82
N THR A 85 -1.55 -9.35 1.48
CA THR A 85 -1.39 -10.62 0.75
C THR A 85 -0.82 -10.42 -0.66
N LYS A 86 -1.38 -9.49 -1.44
CA LYS A 86 -0.93 -9.22 -2.82
C LYS A 86 0.50 -8.67 -2.87
N LEU A 87 0.87 -7.85 -1.90
CA LEU A 87 2.19 -7.24 -1.80
C LEU A 87 3.22 -8.14 -1.10
N GLY A 88 2.78 -9.28 -0.55
CA GLY A 88 3.65 -10.24 0.12
C GLY A 88 4.17 -9.78 1.50
N VAL A 89 3.49 -8.84 2.15
CA VAL A 89 3.80 -8.37 3.50
C VAL A 89 3.51 -9.51 4.49
N ARG A 90 4.53 -9.89 5.27
CA ARG A 90 4.51 -10.97 6.27
C ARG A 90 4.49 -10.46 7.70
N ALA A 91 5.08 -9.29 7.95
CA ALA A 91 5.13 -8.64 9.25
C ALA A 91 4.85 -7.14 9.12
N VAL A 92 4.31 -6.55 10.19
CA VAL A 92 4.10 -5.11 10.32
C VAL A 92 4.88 -4.57 11.53
N PRO A 93 5.36 -3.31 11.51
CA PRO A 93 5.11 -2.32 10.46
C PRO A 93 5.90 -2.61 9.18
N ALA A 94 5.33 -2.27 8.02
CA ALA A 94 5.96 -2.51 6.72
C ALA A 94 5.82 -1.31 5.78
N LEU A 95 6.94 -0.88 5.21
CA LEU A 95 7.01 0.22 4.24
C LEU A 95 7.14 -0.35 2.83
N VAL A 96 6.22 0.06 1.95
CA VAL A 96 6.24 -0.27 0.52
C VAL A 96 6.61 0.98 -0.27
N VAL A 97 7.67 0.88 -1.07
CA VAL A 97 8.14 1.95 -1.95
C VAL A 97 8.32 1.42 -3.36
N GLN A 98 8.17 2.28 -4.36
CA GLN A 98 8.51 1.93 -5.73
C GLN A 98 10.01 2.14 -5.98
N GLU A 99 10.66 1.14 -6.56
CA GLU A 99 12.04 1.18 -7.03
C GLU A 99 12.07 0.81 -8.51
N GLY A 100 12.08 1.83 -9.37
CA GLY A 100 11.96 1.66 -10.81
C GLY A 100 10.69 0.91 -11.19
N ARG A 101 10.83 -0.33 -11.68
CA ARG A 101 9.73 -1.20 -12.12
C ARG A 101 9.33 -2.25 -11.08
N ALA A 102 9.76 -2.11 -9.83
CA ALA A 102 9.43 -3.02 -8.74
C ALA A 102 8.88 -2.26 -7.53
N LEU A 103 8.18 -2.98 -6.65
CA LEU A 103 7.87 -2.51 -5.31
C LEU A 103 8.82 -3.19 -4.32
N ARG A 104 9.54 -2.41 -3.53
CA ARG A 104 10.31 -2.90 -2.39
C ARG A 104 9.44 -2.83 -1.14
N VAL A 105 9.32 -3.97 -0.46
CA VAL A 105 8.70 -4.09 0.86
C VAL A 105 9.81 -4.18 1.90
N THR A 106 9.76 -3.32 2.92
CA THR A 106 10.67 -3.35 4.07
C THR A 106 9.86 -3.56 5.33
N GLU A 107 10.07 -4.70 5.98
CA GLU A 107 9.40 -5.06 7.22
C GLU A 107 10.32 -4.71 8.39
N PHE A 108 9.77 -4.07 9.42
CA PHE A 108 10.50 -3.70 10.61
C PHE A 108 10.19 -4.69 11.73
N ALA A 109 11.19 -5.01 12.53
CA ALA A 109 10.96 -5.80 13.74
C ALA A 109 9.98 -5.04 14.66
N PRO A 110 9.01 -5.72 15.28
CA PRO A 110 8.22 -5.14 16.36
C PRO A 110 9.10 -4.73 17.54
#